data_AF-A0A8H6W7V3-F1
#
_entry.id   AF-A0A8H6W7V3-F1
#
_cell.length_a   1.000
_cell.length_b   1.000
_cell.length_c   1.000
_cell.angle_alpha   90.00
_cell.angle_beta   90.00
_cell.angle_gamma   90.00
#
_symmetry.space_group_name_H-M   'P 1'
#
loop_
_entity.id
_entity.type
_entity.pdbx_description
1 polymer ?
#
loop_
_entity_poly.entity_id
_entity_poly.type
_entity_poly.pdbx_seq_one_letter_code
_entity_poly.pdbx_strand_id
1 'polypeptide(L)'
;MSLRRKTLANAAVGTPQSTNSSNSASPFPQTPRTRESIVIHRSPAATPSISTNVAFDWEAARARRPAPFSTPQTGRKSIGVAGTPLRKGIVRQKSAYERISSLPSQISFQIAMFPANVPLPKPQTSAFIVGGVLHFIHLCVRLNVASKVPDSDLGWEDMYREGEGHSWFDWTVPITLGLIAASVLNALYLFTRVKLYRLHLRPDPVSSPNAKFVAAQLDFQPLAPAPLTRRVLKMLWFGFSTSWRFLLGLQLPVRDPPPPPKVARVQQLEVWTPGEFESMLFNIYSPAQALLWSATGSSNWISTVIIMGFVGGQTAVLTHFFKTLVKDKEIIATEVLNEYNSGFVYPRINPIRKDVAVQTHQSEIVNVWED
;
A
#
# COMPACT_ATOMS: atom_id res chain seq x y z
N MET A 1 18.44 -19.67 -53.13
CA MET A 1 18.40 -18.20 -52.88
C MET A 1 18.56 -17.99 -51.37
N SER A 2 19.76 -17.92 -50.81
CA SER A 2 20.57 -16.69 -50.62
C SER A 2 19.70 -15.52 -50.15
N LEU A 3 19.79 -15.03 -48.91
CA LEU A 3 20.89 -14.17 -48.47
C LEU A 3 21.06 -14.11 -46.94
N ARG A 4 22.33 -14.16 -46.55
CA ARG A 4 22.96 -14.11 -45.23
C ARG A 4 23.24 -12.63 -44.90
N ARG A 5 22.55 -12.03 -43.93
CA ARG A 5 22.82 -10.63 -43.53
C ARG A 5 23.92 -10.60 -42.45
N LYS A 6 25.16 -10.46 -42.90
CA LYS A 6 26.31 -9.98 -42.12
C LYS A 6 26.24 -8.46 -42.05
N THR A 7 26.37 -7.85 -40.88
CA THR A 7 26.68 -6.42 -40.76
C THR A 7 28.06 -6.29 -40.12
N LEU A 8 29.06 -6.12 -40.99
CA LEU A 8 30.39 -5.66 -40.66
C LEU A 8 30.33 -4.13 -40.50
N ALA A 9 30.98 -3.63 -39.46
CA ALA A 9 31.26 -2.23 -39.28
C ALA A 9 32.36 -1.81 -40.27
N ASN A 10 32.05 -0.84 -41.14
CA ASN A 10 33.04 -0.22 -42.02
C ASN A 10 33.79 0.86 -41.25
N ALA A 11 35.09 0.61 -41.09
CA ALA A 11 36.10 1.64 -40.95
C ALA A 11 36.59 2.02 -42.35
N ALA A 12 36.61 3.32 -42.68
CA ALA A 12 37.52 3.92 -43.66
C ALA A 12 37.51 5.45 -43.55
N VAL A 13 38.55 5.97 -42.93
CA VAL A 13 39.23 7.24 -43.26
C VAL A 13 39.94 6.99 -44.60
N GLY A 14 40.13 7.85 -45.59
CA GLY A 14 40.24 9.30 -45.73
C GLY A 14 40.95 9.55 -47.08
N THR A 15 40.92 10.78 -47.58
CA THR A 15 41.65 11.26 -48.77
C THR A 15 42.45 12.52 -48.38
N PRO A 16 43.30 13.09 -49.23
CA PRO A 16 44.64 12.60 -49.57
C PRO A 16 45.73 13.69 -49.39
N GLN A 17 47.02 13.33 -49.30
CA GLN A 17 48.18 14.17 -49.71
C GLN A 17 49.46 13.33 -49.52
N SER A 18 50.30 13.14 -50.55
CA SER A 18 51.50 13.97 -50.86
C SER A 18 52.45 14.02 -49.64
N THR A 19 53.72 13.60 -49.67
CA THR A 19 54.75 13.59 -50.73
C THR A 19 55.99 12.82 -50.22
N ASN A 20 56.86 12.44 -51.16
CA ASN A 20 58.35 12.45 -51.09
C ASN A 20 58.98 13.07 -49.83
N SER A 21 60.17 12.75 -49.34
CA SER A 21 61.23 11.76 -49.59
C SER A 21 62.37 12.19 -48.65
N SER A 22 63.22 11.24 -48.27
CA SER A 22 64.63 11.42 -47.84
C SER A 22 64.95 12.37 -46.68
N ASN A 23 65.47 11.78 -45.60
CA ASN A 23 66.38 12.43 -44.67
C ASN A 23 67.83 11.99 -44.99
N SER A 24 68.72 12.96 -45.20
CA SER A 24 70.14 12.83 -44.86
C SER A 24 70.72 14.20 -44.50
N ALA A 25 71.39 14.22 -43.35
CA ALA A 25 72.52 15.07 -42.93
C ALA A 25 72.30 16.42 -42.20
N SER A 26 72.86 16.43 -40.97
CA SER A 26 73.72 17.46 -40.34
C SER A 26 73.11 18.54 -39.41
N PRO A 27 73.88 19.02 -38.40
CA PRO A 27 73.34 19.43 -37.09
C PRO A 27 73.44 20.94 -36.81
N PHE A 28 72.40 21.51 -36.21
CA PHE A 28 72.39 22.88 -35.66
C PHE A 28 71.53 22.95 -34.38
N PRO A 29 71.75 23.95 -33.51
CA PRO A 29 71.49 23.83 -32.07
C PRO A 29 70.00 23.78 -31.72
N GLN A 30 69.66 22.89 -30.79
CA GLN A 30 68.29 22.68 -30.31
C GLN A 30 67.84 23.81 -29.39
N THR A 31 66.85 24.58 -29.83
CA THR A 31 65.98 25.35 -28.96
C THR A 31 64.99 24.41 -28.23
N PRO A 32 64.59 24.72 -26.99
CA PRO A 32 63.72 23.83 -26.21
C PRO A 32 62.34 23.72 -26.88
N ARG A 33 61.91 22.48 -27.15
CA ARG A 33 60.57 22.19 -27.72
C ARG A 33 59.48 22.73 -26.80
N THR A 34 58.59 23.52 -27.38
CA THR A 34 57.36 24.02 -26.77
C THR A 34 56.53 22.84 -26.28
N ARG A 35 56.20 22.85 -24.98
CA ARG A 35 55.32 21.89 -24.33
C ARG A 35 53.95 21.97 -25.04
N GLU A 36 53.49 20.85 -25.60
CA GLU A 36 52.10 20.75 -26.07
C GLU A 36 51.17 21.06 -24.89
N SER A 37 50.52 22.21 -24.94
CA SER A 37 49.49 22.57 -23.99
C SER A 37 48.28 21.70 -24.26
N ILE A 38 47.77 21.05 -23.21
CA ILE A 38 46.54 20.28 -23.25
C ILE A 38 45.41 21.21 -23.69
N VAL A 39 44.96 21.04 -24.92
CA VAL A 39 43.83 21.76 -25.47
C VAL A 39 42.55 21.19 -24.84
N ILE A 40 42.00 21.92 -23.87
CA ILE A 40 40.71 21.61 -23.22
C ILE A 40 39.60 22.08 -24.15
N HIS A 41 39.30 21.29 -25.19
CA HIS A 41 38.07 21.42 -25.98
C HIS A 41 37.11 20.27 -25.64
N ARG A 42 36.60 20.25 -24.41
CA ARG A 42 35.36 19.51 -24.10
C ARG A 42 34.46 20.41 -23.27
N SER A 43 33.28 20.71 -23.82
CA SER A 43 32.23 21.44 -23.12
C SER A 43 31.87 20.69 -21.83
N PRO A 44 31.74 21.38 -20.68
CA PRO A 44 31.26 20.78 -19.43
C PRO A 44 29.87 20.14 -19.55
N ALA A 45 29.09 20.49 -20.58
CA ALA A 45 27.78 19.91 -20.88
C ALA A 45 27.85 18.55 -21.62
N ALA A 46 29.01 18.17 -22.17
CA ALA A 46 29.19 16.90 -22.87
C ALA A 46 29.38 15.71 -21.91
N THR A 47 29.63 15.98 -20.63
CA THR A 47 29.72 14.98 -19.57
C THR A 47 28.63 15.25 -18.53
N PRO A 48 27.82 14.24 -18.13
CA PRO A 48 26.86 14.42 -17.06
C PRO A 48 27.58 14.87 -15.77
N SER A 49 26.96 15.78 -15.01
CA SER A 49 27.59 16.27 -13.78
C SER A 49 27.78 15.13 -12.78
N ILE A 50 28.85 15.21 -11.99
CA ILE A 50 29.16 14.25 -10.92
C ILE A 50 28.02 14.20 -9.87
N SER A 51 27.15 15.22 -9.84
CA SER A 51 25.98 15.33 -8.97
C SER A 51 24.67 14.82 -9.59
N THR A 52 24.67 14.29 -10.82
CA THR A 52 23.46 13.70 -11.40
C THR A 52 23.18 12.33 -10.76
N ASN A 53 22.05 12.21 -10.08
CA ASN A 53 21.57 10.95 -9.53
C ASN A 53 21.12 10.03 -10.68
N VAL A 54 22.05 9.25 -11.23
CA VAL A 54 21.73 8.17 -12.17
C VAL A 54 21.14 7.01 -11.37
N ALA A 55 19.99 6.48 -11.82
CA ALA A 55 19.38 5.33 -11.21
C ALA A 55 20.36 4.14 -11.18
N PHE A 56 20.30 3.34 -10.12
CA PHE A 56 21.18 2.20 -9.93
C PHE A 56 21.06 1.20 -11.08
N ASP A 57 22.16 0.99 -11.81
CA ASP A 57 22.18 0.11 -12.98
C ASP A 57 22.40 -1.36 -12.56
N TRP A 58 21.30 -2.12 -12.50
CA TRP A 58 21.32 -3.55 -12.22
C TRP A 58 22.04 -4.37 -13.31
N GLU A 59 22.16 -3.88 -14.54
CA GLU A 59 22.91 -4.55 -15.62
C GLU A 59 24.42 -4.41 -15.40
N ALA A 60 24.87 -3.23 -14.96
CA ALA A 60 26.26 -2.98 -14.57
C ALA A 60 26.65 -3.79 -13.33
N ALA A 61 25.77 -3.86 -12.32
CA ALA A 61 25.98 -4.68 -11.12
C ALA A 61 26.10 -6.19 -11.45
N ARG A 62 25.41 -6.65 -12.50
CA ARG A 62 25.49 -8.04 -12.99
C ARG A 62 26.65 -8.26 -13.97
N ALA A 63 27.55 -7.28 -14.15
CA ALA A 63 28.68 -7.31 -15.08
C ALA A 63 28.29 -7.58 -16.55
N ARG A 64 27.03 -7.33 -16.92
CA ARG A 64 26.57 -7.41 -18.32
C ARG A 64 26.89 -6.14 -19.10
N ARG A 65 27.18 -5.05 -18.39
CA ARG A 65 27.58 -3.75 -18.92
C ARG A 65 28.74 -3.19 -18.08
N PRO A 66 29.71 -2.47 -18.67
CA PRO A 66 30.73 -1.77 -17.87
C PRO A 66 30.08 -0.70 -16.98
N ALA A 67 30.62 -0.54 -15.77
CA ALA A 67 30.13 0.47 -14.83
C ALA A 67 30.26 1.88 -15.43
N PRO A 68 29.26 2.75 -15.23
CA PRO A 68 29.21 4.07 -15.86
C PRO A 68 30.33 5.03 -15.41
N PHE A 69 31.03 4.72 -14.30
CA PHE A 69 32.18 5.49 -13.83
C PHE A 69 33.42 4.59 -13.78
N SER A 70 34.50 5.01 -14.44
CA SER A 70 35.82 4.44 -14.21
C SER A 70 36.32 4.92 -12.86
N THR A 71 36.57 4.00 -11.93
CA THR A 71 37.33 4.33 -10.72
C THR A 71 38.75 4.71 -11.14
N PRO A 72 39.32 5.84 -10.66
CA PRO A 72 40.68 6.21 -11.01
C PRO A 72 41.64 5.17 -10.44
N GLN A 73 42.21 4.33 -11.33
CA GLN A 73 43.30 3.45 -10.98
C GLN A 73 44.55 4.30 -10.74
N THR A 74 44.88 4.51 -9.47
CA THR A 74 46.20 4.99 -9.07
C THR A 74 47.26 4.00 -9.56
N GLY A 75 48.25 4.55 -10.26
CA GLY A 75 49.13 3.82 -11.16
C GLY A 75 49.82 2.62 -10.55
N ARG A 76 49.47 1.43 -11.05
CA ARG A 76 50.34 0.26 -11.01
C ARG A 76 50.52 -0.23 -12.44
N LYS A 77 51.70 0.02 -13.00
CA LYS A 77 52.11 -0.48 -14.31
C LYS A 77 52.14 -2.01 -14.24
N SER A 78 51.15 -2.68 -14.85
CA SER A 78 51.24 -4.09 -15.21
C SER A 78 51.14 -4.23 -16.72
N ILE A 79 52.22 -4.74 -17.29
CA ILE A 79 52.42 -5.13 -18.68
C ILE A 79 51.37 -6.19 -19.08
N GLY A 80 50.83 -6.06 -20.30
CA GLY A 80 50.25 -7.18 -21.05
C GLY A 80 48.72 -7.29 -20.99
N VAL A 81 48.09 -6.90 -22.11
CA VAL A 81 46.68 -7.21 -22.42
C VAL A 81 46.55 -8.70 -22.75
N ALA A 82 45.93 -9.45 -21.85
CA ALA A 82 45.22 -10.69 -22.14
C ALA A 82 44.12 -10.83 -21.08
N GLY A 83 42.87 -11.05 -21.53
CA GLY A 83 41.67 -10.97 -20.69
C GLY A 83 41.82 -11.67 -19.35
N THR A 84 41.77 -10.90 -18.26
CA THR A 84 41.65 -11.48 -16.93
C THR A 84 40.30 -12.19 -16.84
N PRO A 85 40.24 -13.51 -16.57
CA PRO A 85 38.97 -14.14 -16.28
C PRO A 85 38.39 -13.43 -15.06
N LEU A 86 37.10 -13.08 -15.13
CA LEU A 86 36.32 -12.65 -13.97
C LEU A 86 36.68 -13.57 -12.81
N ARG A 87 37.37 -13.03 -11.78
CA ARG A 87 37.64 -13.78 -10.57
C ARG A 87 36.27 -14.19 -10.03
N LYS A 88 35.89 -15.44 -10.29
CA LYS A 88 34.67 -16.05 -9.75
C LYS A 88 34.80 -15.88 -8.24
N GLY A 89 34.01 -14.99 -7.67
CA GLY A 89 34.05 -14.71 -6.24
C GLY A 89 33.98 -16.05 -5.52
N ILE A 90 35.02 -16.37 -4.75
CA ILE A 90 35.04 -17.60 -3.95
C ILE A 90 34.01 -17.36 -2.85
N VAL A 91 32.77 -17.79 -3.11
CA VAL A 91 31.72 -17.78 -2.10
C VAL A 91 32.13 -18.82 -1.08
N ARG A 92 32.57 -18.35 0.08
CA ARG A 92 32.85 -19.22 1.22
C ARG A 92 31.60 -20.05 1.49
N GLN A 93 31.71 -21.36 1.33
CA GLN A 93 30.59 -22.24 1.65
C GLN A 93 30.32 -22.15 3.15
N LYS A 94 29.07 -21.87 3.51
CA LYS A 94 28.64 -21.93 4.92
C LYS A 94 28.86 -23.32 5.47
N SER A 95 29.43 -23.39 6.67
CA SER A 95 29.62 -24.65 7.41
C SER A 95 28.28 -25.34 7.65
N ALA A 96 28.26 -26.68 7.77
CA ALA A 96 27.03 -27.43 8.03
C ALA A 96 26.32 -26.94 9.30
N TYR A 97 27.09 -26.60 10.34
CA TYR A 97 26.56 -26.01 11.57
C TYR A 97 25.88 -24.65 11.31
N GLU A 98 26.53 -23.77 10.56
CA GLU A 98 26.00 -22.45 10.20
C GLU A 98 24.74 -22.54 9.33
N ARG A 99 24.63 -23.57 8.48
CA ARG A 99 23.40 -23.84 7.71
C ARG A 99 22.25 -24.21 8.64
N ILE A 100 22.46 -25.15 9.55
CA ILE A 100 21.43 -25.63 10.48
C ILE A 100 21.01 -24.50 11.43
N SER A 101 21.95 -23.73 11.98
CA SER A 101 21.63 -22.60 12.87
C SER A 101 20.88 -21.48 12.15
N SER A 102 21.03 -21.34 10.83
CA SER A 102 20.32 -20.33 10.03
C SER A 102 18.91 -20.72 9.59
N LEU A 103 18.53 -22.01 9.65
CA LEU A 103 17.23 -22.48 9.18
C LEU A 103 16.04 -21.77 9.84
N PRO A 104 15.98 -21.56 11.17
CA PRO A 104 14.85 -20.85 11.79
C PRO A 104 14.71 -19.42 11.26
N SER A 105 15.84 -18.73 11.02
CA SER A 105 15.84 -17.37 10.47
C SER A 105 15.42 -17.32 9.00
N GLN A 106 15.74 -18.35 8.22
CA GLN A 106 15.29 -18.46 6.84
C GLN A 106 13.79 -18.77 6.76
N ILE A 107 13.30 -19.65 7.62
CA ILE A 107 11.87 -19.96 7.72
C ILE A 107 11.10 -18.72 8.18
N SER A 108 11.59 -18.00 9.19
CA SER A 108 10.93 -16.76 9.66
C SER A 108 10.93 -15.67 8.60
N PHE A 109 12.04 -15.52 7.85
CA PHE A 109 12.11 -14.60 6.72
C PHE A 109 11.15 -14.99 5.60
N GLN A 110 11.07 -16.28 5.27
CA GLN A 110 10.11 -16.77 4.28
C GLN A 110 8.68 -16.52 4.73
N ILE A 111 8.32 -16.88 5.97
CA ILE A 111 7.00 -16.60 6.58
C ILE A 111 6.69 -15.10 6.57
N ALA A 112 7.66 -14.24 6.88
CA ALA A 112 7.47 -12.79 6.83
C ALA A 112 7.26 -12.25 5.40
N MET A 113 7.75 -12.96 4.38
CA MET A 113 7.48 -12.63 2.98
C MET A 113 6.18 -13.24 2.44
N PHE A 114 5.54 -14.19 3.13
CA PHE A 114 4.14 -14.51 2.89
C PHE A 114 3.30 -13.36 3.47
N PRO A 115 2.42 -12.69 2.70
CA PRO A 115 1.70 -13.15 1.51
C PRO A 115 2.23 -12.64 0.16
N ALA A 116 3.27 -11.78 0.16
CA ALA A 116 3.74 -11.09 -1.04
C ALA A 116 4.40 -12.02 -2.08
N ASN A 117 4.95 -13.15 -1.65
CA ASN A 117 5.65 -14.11 -2.52
C ASN A 117 4.76 -15.21 -3.12
N VAL A 118 3.48 -15.31 -2.74
CA VAL A 118 2.54 -16.27 -3.33
C VAL A 118 1.67 -15.53 -4.33
N PRO A 119 1.51 -16.04 -5.57
CA PRO A 119 0.50 -15.52 -6.49
C PRO A 119 -0.88 -15.88 -5.95
N LEU A 120 -1.36 -15.10 -4.98
CA LEU A 120 -2.72 -15.22 -4.48
C LEU A 120 -3.68 -14.82 -5.61
N PRO A 121 -4.84 -15.48 -5.72
CA PRO A 121 -5.87 -15.04 -6.66
C PRO A 121 -6.26 -13.60 -6.35
N LYS A 122 -6.79 -12.90 -7.35
CA LYS A 122 -7.32 -11.55 -7.15
C LYS A 122 -8.31 -11.58 -5.98
N PRO A 123 -8.36 -10.52 -5.14
CA PRO A 123 -9.21 -10.48 -3.95
C PRO A 123 -10.69 -10.76 -4.28
N GLN A 124 -11.14 -10.34 -5.46
CA GLN A 124 -12.47 -10.65 -5.98
C GLN A 124 -12.71 -12.15 -6.19
N THR A 125 -11.77 -12.84 -6.84
CA THR A 125 -11.86 -14.30 -7.08
C THR A 125 -11.84 -15.07 -5.76
N SER A 126 -10.98 -14.68 -4.81
CA SER A 126 -10.99 -15.30 -3.48
C SER A 126 -12.32 -15.09 -2.76
N ALA A 127 -12.94 -13.92 -2.87
CA ALA A 127 -14.24 -13.65 -2.25
C ALA A 127 -15.34 -14.53 -2.85
N PHE A 128 -15.33 -14.75 -4.17
CA PHE A 128 -16.25 -15.70 -4.82
C PHE A 128 -16.05 -17.14 -4.34
N ILE A 129 -14.81 -17.60 -4.26
CA ILE A 129 -14.51 -18.96 -3.79
C ILE A 129 -14.97 -19.11 -2.34
N VAL A 130 -14.58 -18.19 -1.46
CA VAL A 130 -14.94 -18.23 -0.03
C VAL A 130 -16.46 -18.12 0.16
N GLY A 131 -17.10 -17.13 -0.47
CA GLY A 131 -18.55 -16.94 -0.38
C GLY A 131 -19.35 -18.13 -0.94
N GLY A 132 -18.91 -18.69 -2.07
CA GLY A 132 -19.49 -19.90 -2.64
C GLY A 132 -19.35 -21.12 -1.73
N VAL A 133 -18.18 -21.30 -1.10
CA VAL A 133 -17.96 -22.35 -0.09
C VAL A 133 -18.85 -22.14 1.13
N LEU A 134 -19.02 -20.90 1.62
CA LEU A 134 -19.92 -20.60 2.74
C LEU A 134 -21.39 -20.92 2.40
N HIS A 135 -21.84 -20.60 1.18
CA HIS A 135 -23.15 -21.01 0.68
C HIS A 135 -23.29 -22.53 0.59
N PHE A 136 -22.28 -23.21 0.06
CA PHE A 136 -22.27 -24.67 -0.08
C PHE A 136 -22.34 -25.37 1.27
N ILE A 137 -21.54 -24.93 2.25
CA ILE A 137 -21.58 -25.48 3.62
C ILE A 137 -22.97 -25.24 4.23
N HIS A 138 -23.54 -24.03 4.07
CA HIS A 138 -24.88 -23.74 4.59
C HIS A 138 -25.94 -24.65 3.93
N LEU A 139 -25.85 -24.88 2.61
CA LEU A 139 -26.70 -25.80 1.88
C LEU A 139 -26.56 -27.23 2.42
N CYS A 140 -25.34 -27.75 2.60
CA CYS A 140 -25.11 -29.09 3.15
C CYS A 140 -25.74 -29.25 4.53
N VAL A 141 -25.61 -28.23 5.40
CA VAL A 141 -26.24 -28.25 6.72
C VAL A 141 -27.76 -28.25 6.60
N ARG A 142 -28.34 -27.48 5.67
CA ARG A 142 -29.78 -27.45 5.45
C ARG A 142 -30.32 -28.76 4.90
N LEU A 143 -29.61 -29.38 3.97
CA LEU A 143 -29.97 -30.70 3.45
C LEU A 143 -29.93 -31.76 4.55
N ASN A 144 -28.94 -31.70 5.44
CA ASN A 144 -28.86 -32.61 6.59
C ASN A 144 -30.02 -32.41 7.58
N VAL A 145 -30.46 -31.17 7.81
CA VAL A 145 -31.63 -30.89 8.66
C VAL A 145 -32.90 -31.35 7.96
N ALA A 146 -33.07 -31.08 6.67
CA ALA A 146 -34.24 -31.49 5.90
C ALA A 146 -34.38 -33.02 5.84
N SER A 147 -33.27 -33.77 5.70
CA SER A 147 -33.30 -35.23 5.70
C SER A 147 -33.66 -35.85 7.05
N LYS A 148 -33.64 -35.07 8.14
CA LYS A 148 -34.03 -35.52 9.49
C LYS A 148 -35.50 -35.22 9.80
N VAL A 149 -36.20 -34.46 8.95
CA VAL A 149 -37.63 -34.20 9.13
C VAL A 149 -38.37 -35.47 8.69
N PRO A 150 -39.13 -36.14 9.59
CA PRO A 150 -39.91 -37.31 9.21
C PRO A 150 -40.94 -36.93 8.15
N ASP A 151 -41.07 -37.74 7.10
CA ASP A 151 -42.13 -37.55 6.11
C ASP A 151 -43.47 -37.78 6.81
N SER A 152 -44.35 -36.77 6.80
CA SER A 152 -45.68 -36.82 7.43
C SER A 152 -46.62 -37.89 6.85
N ASP A 153 -46.20 -38.55 5.75
CA ASP A 153 -46.92 -39.62 5.07
C ASP A 153 -46.56 -41.02 5.60
N LEU A 154 -45.60 -41.14 6.54
CA LEU A 154 -45.30 -42.38 7.25
C LEU A 154 -46.25 -42.52 8.45
N GLY A 155 -47.03 -43.62 8.47
CA GLY A 155 -48.05 -43.88 9.49
C GLY A 155 -47.50 -44.13 10.90
N TRP A 156 -48.41 -44.41 11.84
CA TRP A 156 -48.21 -44.66 13.29
C TRP A 156 -47.08 -45.63 13.69
N GLU A 157 -46.43 -46.29 12.73
CA GLU A 157 -45.31 -47.22 12.92
C GLU A 157 -43.99 -46.50 13.27
N ASP A 158 -43.78 -45.26 12.82
CA ASP A 158 -42.56 -44.48 13.12
C ASP A 158 -42.58 -43.87 14.54
N MET A 159 -43.77 -43.72 15.14
CA MET A 159 -43.95 -43.19 16.50
C MET A 159 -43.25 -44.07 17.57
N TYR A 160 -43.06 -45.36 17.28
CA TYR A 160 -42.34 -46.29 18.15
C TYR A 160 -40.81 -46.18 18.03
N ARG A 161 -40.30 -45.46 17.02
CA ARG A 161 -38.86 -45.32 16.72
C ARG A 161 -38.33 -43.91 16.93
N GLU A 162 -39.15 -42.95 17.36
CA GLU A 162 -38.80 -41.54 17.57
C GLU A 162 -37.60 -41.29 18.51
N GLY A 163 -37.19 -42.28 19.31
CA GLY A 163 -36.02 -42.23 20.20
C GLY A 163 -34.74 -42.91 19.66
N GLU A 164 -34.83 -43.73 18.60
CA GLU A 164 -33.69 -44.51 18.09
C GLU A 164 -32.90 -43.71 17.05
N GLY A 165 -31.94 -42.90 17.49
CA GLY A 165 -30.99 -42.22 16.59
C GLY A 165 -30.87 -40.71 16.77
N HIS A 166 -31.54 -40.13 17.76
CA HIS A 166 -31.32 -38.73 18.10
C HIS A 166 -29.94 -38.55 18.75
N SER A 167 -28.99 -37.99 18.00
CA SER A 167 -27.69 -37.59 18.53
C SER A 167 -27.91 -36.60 19.68
N TRP A 168 -27.31 -36.87 20.84
CA TRP A 168 -27.33 -35.99 22.01
C TRP A 168 -26.82 -34.56 21.72
N PHE A 169 -26.10 -34.39 20.61
CA PHE A 169 -25.63 -33.12 20.09
C PHE A 169 -25.84 -33.01 18.58
N ASP A 170 -26.52 -31.97 18.13
CA ASP A 170 -26.67 -31.68 16.70
C ASP A 170 -25.65 -30.64 16.22
N TRP A 171 -24.72 -31.06 15.37
CA TRP A 171 -23.68 -30.21 14.79
C TRP A 171 -24.23 -29.13 13.83
N THR A 172 -25.48 -29.26 13.38
CA THR A 172 -26.10 -28.29 12.47
C THR A 172 -26.26 -26.90 13.10
N VAL A 173 -26.59 -26.84 14.40
CA VAL A 173 -26.79 -25.60 15.16
C VAL A 173 -25.49 -24.79 15.33
N PRO A 174 -24.38 -25.34 15.87
CA PRO A 174 -23.14 -24.57 16.00
C PRO A 174 -22.54 -24.19 14.64
N ILE A 175 -22.71 -25.01 13.60
CA ILE A 175 -22.22 -24.68 12.26
C ILE A 175 -23.02 -23.51 11.66
N THR A 176 -24.36 -23.54 11.76
CA THR A 176 -25.19 -22.41 11.29
C THR A 176 -24.90 -21.13 12.07
N LEU A 177 -24.75 -21.22 13.40
CA LEU A 177 -24.35 -20.07 14.23
C LEU A 177 -22.96 -19.56 13.84
N GLY A 178 -22.00 -20.45 13.57
CA GLY A 178 -20.66 -20.10 13.11
C GLY A 178 -20.66 -19.41 11.75
N LEU A 179 -21.49 -19.86 10.81
CA LEU A 179 -21.67 -19.24 9.49
C LEU A 179 -22.29 -17.84 9.59
N ILE A 180 -23.31 -17.68 10.43
CA ILE A 180 -23.92 -16.38 10.72
C ILE A 180 -22.88 -15.47 11.37
N ALA A 181 -22.17 -15.94 12.39
CA ALA A 181 -21.12 -15.18 13.06
C ALA A 181 -20.01 -14.76 12.07
N ALA A 182 -19.58 -15.64 11.17
CA ALA A 182 -18.59 -15.32 10.14
C ALA A 182 -19.08 -14.19 9.22
N SER A 183 -20.34 -14.23 8.77
CA SER A 183 -20.93 -13.16 7.95
C SER A 183 -21.03 -11.82 8.70
N VAL A 184 -21.39 -11.87 9.99
CA VAL A 184 -21.48 -10.68 10.85
C VAL A 184 -20.09 -10.10 11.11
N LEU A 185 -19.09 -10.94 11.37
CA LEU A 185 -17.71 -10.51 11.57
C LEU A 185 -17.14 -9.86 10.31
N ASN A 186 -17.41 -10.43 9.12
CA ASN A 186 -17.06 -9.82 7.85
C ASN A 186 -17.73 -8.43 7.69
N ALA A 187 -19.04 -8.33 7.94
CA ALA A 187 -19.75 -7.06 7.88
C ALA A 187 -19.18 -6.02 8.86
N LEU A 188 -18.94 -6.41 10.11
CA LEU A 188 -18.32 -5.55 11.12
C LEU A 188 -16.92 -5.10 10.69
N TYR A 189 -16.11 -6.01 10.15
CA TYR A 189 -14.79 -5.69 9.63
C TYR A 189 -14.87 -4.69 8.47
N LEU A 190 -15.77 -4.92 7.51
CA LEU A 190 -16.02 -4.03 6.38
C LEU A 190 -16.39 -2.61 6.84
N PHE A 191 -17.37 -2.45 7.74
CA PHE A 191 -17.86 -1.13 8.16
C PHE A 191 -16.93 -0.42 9.17
N THR A 192 -16.08 -1.15 9.89
CA THR A 192 -15.13 -0.53 10.85
C THR A 192 -13.77 -0.20 10.24
N ARG A 193 -13.52 -0.60 8.98
CA ARG A 193 -12.28 -0.32 8.25
C ARG A 193 -12.24 1.13 7.77
N VAL A 194 -11.58 1.97 8.56
CA VAL A 194 -11.37 3.39 8.25
C VAL A 194 -9.88 3.73 8.14
N LYS A 195 -9.56 4.67 7.26
CA LYS A 195 -8.25 5.27 7.11
C LYS A 195 -8.29 6.72 7.61
N LEU A 196 -7.25 7.11 8.33
CA LEU A 196 -7.14 8.43 8.93
C LEU A 196 -6.35 9.35 8.00
N TYR A 197 -6.91 10.51 7.69
CA TYR A 197 -6.25 11.59 6.97
C TYR A 197 -6.18 12.83 7.86
N ARG A 198 -5.04 13.53 7.86
CA ARG A 198 -4.87 14.82 8.55
C ARG A 198 -4.76 15.90 7.49
N LEU A 199 -5.56 16.96 7.63
CA LEU A 199 -5.60 18.10 6.70
C LEU A 199 -4.81 19.23 7.35
N HIS A 200 -3.59 19.48 6.88
CA HIS A 200 -2.66 20.38 7.55
C HIS A 200 -2.87 21.85 7.16
N LEU A 201 -3.29 22.10 5.92
CA LEU A 201 -3.42 23.45 5.36
C LEU A 201 -4.83 24.04 5.47
N ARG A 202 -5.80 23.28 6.03
CA ARG A 202 -7.20 23.69 6.12
C ARG A 202 -7.56 24.20 7.53
N PRO A 203 -7.79 25.51 7.72
CA PRO A 203 -8.21 26.06 9.01
C PRO A 203 -9.71 25.88 9.27
N ASP A 204 -10.52 25.92 8.21
CA ASP A 204 -11.99 25.87 8.31
C ASP A 204 -12.51 24.45 8.53
N PRO A 205 -13.57 24.28 9.33
CA PRO A 205 -14.13 22.96 9.59
C PRO A 205 -14.72 22.34 8.31
N VAL A 206 -14.19 21.18 7.91
CA VAL A 206 -14.77 20.32 6.87
C VAL A 206 -16.20 19.87 7.20
N SER A 207 -17.07 19.94 6.19
CA SER A 207 -18.50 19.59 6.22
C SER A 207 -18.80 18.08 6.20
N SER A 208 -17.97 17.25 6.85
CA SER A 208 -18.19 15.81 6.96
C SER A 208 -18.48 15.39 8.42
N PRO A 209 -19.38 14.42 8.65
CA PRO A 209 -19.64 13.92 10.00
C PRO A 209 -18.44 13.18 10.61
N ASN A 210 -17.50 12.73 9.77
CA ASN A 210 -16.31 11.98 10.19
C ASN A 210 -15.10 12.87 10.50
N ALA A 211 -15.23 14.19 10.35
CA ALA A 211 -14.17 15.14 10.65
C ALA A 211 -14.15 15.54 12.12
N LYS A 212 -12.95 15.61 12.70
CA LYS A 212 -12.74 16.07 14.08
C LYS A 212 -11.41 16.80 14.21
N PHE A 213 -11.34 17.75 15.14
CA PHE A 213 -10.08 18.42 15.45
C PHE A 213 -9.25 17.58 16.42
N VAL A 214 -7.98 17.34 16.05
CA VAL A 214 -7.02 16.59 16.86
C VAL A 214 -5.78 17.45 17.06
N ALA A 215 -5.11 17.26 18.20
CA ALA A 215 -3.82 17.87 18.48
C ALA A 215 -2.80 17.45 17.41
N ALA A 216 -2.14 18.42 16.78
CA ALA A 216 -1.07 18.16 15.82
C ALA A 216 0.17 17.69 16.58
N GLN A 217 0.28 16.37 16.76
CA GLN A 217 1.57 15.74 17.02
C GLN A 217 2.25 15.58 15.65
N LEU A 218 3.50 16.04 15.56
CA LEU A 218 4.33 15.96 14.36
C LEU A 218 4.78 14.50 14.15
N ASP A 219 3.82 13.61 13.92
CA ASP A 219 4.08 12.18 13.78
C ASP A 219 4.47 11.91 12.32
N PHE A 220 5.75 11.64 12.09
CA PHE A 220 6.26 11.22 10.77
C PHE A 220 5.86 9.79 10.40
N GLN A 221 5.12 9.09 11.27
CA GLN A 221 4.69 7.71 11.07
C GLN A 221 3.21 7.64 10.65
N PRO A 222 2.83 6.77 9.69
CA PRO A 222 1.45 6.61 9.29
C PRO A 222 0.55 6.29 10.48
N LEU A 223 -0.52 7.07 10.63
CA LEU A 223 -1.46 6.95 11.73
C LEU A 223 -2.20 5.62 11.65
N ALA A 224 -1.88 4.71 12.57
CA ALA A 224 -2.61 3.47 12.70
C ALA A 224 -3.98 3.73 13.36
N PRO A 225 -5.09 3.30 12.76
CA PRO A 225 -6.37 3.28 13.45
C PRO A 225 -6.28 2.44 14.73
N ALA A 226 -7.05 2.80 15.77
CA ALA A 226 -7.18 1.96 16.95
C ALA A 226 -7.60 0.52 16.56
N PRO A 227 -7.10 -0.51 17.24
CA PRO A 227 -7.38 -1.89 16.86
C PRO A 227 -8.88 -2.16 16.87
N LEU A 228 -9.34 -2.96 15.91
CA LEU A 228 -10.76 -3.26 15.70
C LEU A 228 -11.42 -3.80 16.96
N THR A 229 -10.75 -4.72 17.66
CA THR A 229 -11.24 -5.28 18.92
C THR A 229 -11.53 -4.21 19.96
N ARG A 230 -10.63 -3.22 20.10
CA ARG A 230 -10.83 -2.10 21.03
C ARG A 230 -11.96 -1.18 20.59
N ARG A 231 -12.16 -0.98 19.28
CA ARG A 231 -13.29 -0.18 18.76
C ARG A 231 -14.61 -0.87 19.02
N VAL A 232 -14.72 -2.15 18.66
CA VAL A 232 -15.91 -2.97 18.87
C VAL A 232 -16.21 -3.08 20.36
N LEU A 233 -15.22 -3.41 21.20
CA LEU A 233 -15.41 -3.49 22.64
C LEU A 233 -15.83 -2.14 23.24
N LYS A 234 -15.29 -1.02 22.77
CA LYS A 234 -15.75 0.31 23.20
C LYS A 234 -17.18 0.60 22.77
N MET A 235 -17.57 0.20 21.56
CA MET A 235 -18.94 0.38 21.08
C MET A 235 -19.92 -0.48 21.88
N LEU A 236 -19.58 -1.76 22.09
CA LEU A 236 -20.36 -2.69 22.90
C LEU A 236 -20.46 -2.21 24.35
N TRP A 237 -19.34 -1.79 24.94
CA TRP A 237 -19.32 -1.24 26.30
C TRP A 237 -20.14 0.03 26.41
N PHE A 238 -20.02 0.94 25.43
CA PHE A 238 -20.82 2.15 25.38
C PHE A 238 -22.30 1.82 25.28
N GLY A 239 -22.71 0.98 24.33
CA GLY A 239 -24.10 0.53 24.16
C GLY A 239 -24.65 -0.20 25.38
N PHE A 240 -23.86 -1.07 26.00
CA PHE A 240 -24.20 -1.74 27.25
C PHE A 240 -24.42 -0.72 28.38
N SER A 241 -23.48 0.20 28.55
CA SER A 241 -23.56 1.24 29.57
C SER A 241 -24.74 2.20 29.35
N THR A 242 -25.05 2.57 28.10
CA THR A 242 -26.18 3.46 27.78
C THR A 242 -27.50 2.73 27.97
N SER A 243 -27.60 1.47 27.55
CA SER A 243 -28.78 0.64 27.78
C SER A 243 -29.07 0.47 29.28
N TRP A 244 -28.05 0.15 30.08
CA TRP A 244 -28.21 -0.02 31.52
C TRP A 244 -28.53 1.30 32.23
N ARG A 245 -27.90 2.40 31.83
CA ARG A 245 -28.19 3.74 32.37
C ARG A 245 -29.58 4.22 32.00
N PHE A 246 -30.03 3.95 30.78
CA PHE A 246 -31.41 4.23 30.35
C PHE A 246 -32.42 3.46 31.20
N LEU A 247 -32.21 2.16 31.43
CA LEU A 247 -33.08 1.34 32.27
C LEU A 247 -33.13 1.81 33.73
N LEU A 248 -32.02 2.37 34.23
CA LEU A 248 -31.93 2.91 35.60
C LEU A 248 -32.29 4.40 35.71
N GLY A 249 -32.76 5.04 34.63
CA GLY A 249 -33.10 6.48 34.63
C GLY A 249 -31.89 7.42 34.86
N LEU A 250 -30.67 6.93 34.66
CA LEU A 250 -29.44 7.67 34.86
C LEU A 250 -29.12 8.54 33.64
N GLN A 251 -28.59 9.75 33.88
CA GLN A 251 -28.17 10.66 32.82
C GLN A 251 -27.12 10.00 31.90
N LEU A 252 -27.30 10.21 30.59
CA LEU A 252 -26.36 9.74 29.58
C LEU A 252 -25.00 10.41 29.80
N PRO A 253 -23.89 9.68 29.60
CA PRO A 253 -22.57 10.26 29.73
C PRO A 253 -22.37 11.36 28.67
N VAL A 254 -22.33 12.61 29.12
CA VAL A 254 -21.87 13.75 28.31
C VAL A 254 -20.36 13.61 28.17
N ARG A 255 -19.90 13.55 26.93
CA ARG A 255 -18.48 13.42 26.63
C ARG A 255 -17.86 14.81 26.64
N ASP A 256 -17.39 15.24 27.80
CA ASP A 256 -16.72 16.53 27.90
C ASP A 256 -15.49 16.54 26.98
N PRO A 257 -15.37 17.51 26.06
CA PRO A 257 -14.19 17.62 25.24
C PRO A 257 -12.99 17.92 26.15
N PRO A 258 -11.86 17.21 25.99
CA PRO A 258 -10.67 17.51 26.76
C PRO A 258 -10.24 18.96 26.52
N PRO A 259 -9.68 19.64 27.53
CA PRO A 259 -9.25 21.03 27.41
C PRO A 259 -8.27 21.17 26.23
N PRO A 260 -8.38 22.24 25.43
CA PRO A 260 -7.58 22.39 24.22
C PRO A 260 -6.08 22.42 24.60
N PRO A 261 -5.26 21.48 24.10
CA PRO A 261 -3.83 21.51 24.34
C PRO A 261 -3.21 22.72 23.62
N LYS A 262 -2.11 23.27 24.16
CA LYS A 262 -1.35 24.42 23.60
C LYS A 262 -0.63 24.11 22.26
N VAL A 263 -1.05 23.08 21.54
CA VAL A 263 -0.47 22.65 20.27
C VAL A 263 -1.41 23.02 19.12
N ALA A 264 -0.85 23.24 17.93
CA ALA A 264 -1.64 23.51 16.73
C ALA A 264 -2.72 22.42 16.57
N ARG A 265 -3.97 22.83 16.31
CA ARG A 265 -5.07 21.90 16.06
C ARG A 265 -5.10 21.61 14.57
N VAL A 266 -5.08 20.33 14.20
CA VAL A 266 -5.18 19.87 12.82
C VAL A 266 -6.47 19.08 12.68
N GLN A 267 -7.15 19.25 11.55
CA GLN A 267 -8.37 18.50 11.30
C GLN A 267 -8.01 17.08 10.85
N GLN A 268 -8.61 16.08 11.49
CA GLN A 268 -8.51 14.68 11.13
C GLN A 268 -9.84 14.22 10.52
N LEU A 269 -9.76 13.62 9.34
CA LEU A 269 -10.86 13.01 8.63
C LEU A 269 -10.75 11.48 8.68
N GLU A 270 -11.77 10.80 9.18
CA GLU A 270 -11.84 9.33 9.20
C GLU A 270 -12.61 8.83 7.98
N VAL A 271 -11.92 8.34 6.96
CA VAL A 271 -12.56 7.91 5.71
C VAL A 271 -12.75 6.41 5.69
N TRP A 272 -13.96 5.97 5.40
CA TRP A 272 -14.27 4.55 5.21
C TRP A 272 -13.51 3.99 4.00
N THR A 273 -12.82 2.86 4.17
CA THR A 273 -11.99 2.27 3.10
C THR A 273 -12.32 0.79 2.93
N PRO A 274 -13.41 0.47 2.21
CA PRO A 274 -13.80 -0.92 2.01
C PRO A 274 -12.68 -1.68 1.31
N GLY A 275 -12.34 -2.86 1.84
CA GLY A 275 -11.43 -3.77 1.16
C GLY A 275 -12.13 -4.46 0.01
N GLU A 276 -11.42 -4.69 -1.11
CA GLU A 276 -12.02 -5.35 -2.27
C GLU A 276 -12.56 -6.73 -1.92
N PHE A 277 -11.78 -7.55 -1.21
CA PHE A 277 -12.19 -8.88 -0.75
C PHE A 277 -13.44 -8.80 0.14
N GLU A 278 -13.42 -8.00 1.20
CA GLU A 278 -14.50 -7.92 2.19
C GLU A 278 -15.80 -7.37 1.60
N SER A 279 -15.69 -6.34 0.74
CA SER A 279 -16.83 -5.76 0.03
C SER A 279 -17.48 -6.79 -0.88
N MET A 280 -16.67 -7.59 -1.57
CA MET A 280 -17.17 -8.61 -2.47
C MET A 280 -17.76 -9.79 -1.68
N LEU A 281 -17.10 -10.21 -0.60
CA LEU A 281 -17.59 -11.26 0.28
C LEU A 281 -18.91 -10.85 0.94
N PHE A 282 -19.07 -9.58 1.33
CA PHE A 282 -20.32 -9.05 1.85
C PHE A 282 -21.45 -9.07 0.81
N ASN A 283 -21.15 -8.78 -0.46
CA ASN A 283 -22.16 -8.87 -1.53
C ASN A 283 -22.61 -10.31 -1.80
N ILE A 284 -21.69 -11.27 -1.70
CA ILE A 284 -21.96 -12.68 -1.98
C ILE A 284 -22.60 -13.37 -0.78
N TYR A 285 -22.05 -13.16 0.42
CA TYR A 285 -22.45 -13.80 1.67
C TYR A 285 -22.57 -12.79 2.82
N SER A 286 -23.61 -11.97 2.74
CA SER A 286 -24.03 -11.03 3.77
C SER A 286 -24.72 -11.73 4.95
N PRO A 287 -24.80 -11.07 6.12
CA PRO A 287 -25.61 -11.55 7.25
C PRO A 287 -27.07 -11.82 6.87
N ALA A 288 -27.63 -11.03 5.96
CA ALA A 288 -28.98 -11.26 5.46
C ALA A 288 -29.11 -12.58 4.68
N GLN A 289 -28.14 -12.90 3.82
CA GLN A 289 -28.13 -14.18 3.09
C GLN A 289 -27.88 -15.38 4.03
N ALA A 290 -27.06 -15.22 5.06
CA ALA A 290 -26.88 -16.24 6.09
C ALA A 290 -28.20 -16.52 6.85
N LEU A 291 -28.97 -15.47 7.18
CA LEU A 291 -30.30 -15.61 7.77
C LEU A 291 -31.34 -16.15 6.78
N LEU A 292 -31.24 -15.83 5.49
CA LEU A 292 -32.16 -16.33 4.47
C LEU A 292 -32.19 -17.86 4.40
N TRP A 293 -31.04 -18.52 4.56
CA TRP A 293 -30.97 -19.98 4.67
C TRP A 293 -31.76 -20.53 5.85
N SER A 294 -31.95 -19.76 6.93
CA SER A 294 -32.78 -20.16 8.06
C SER A 294 -34.28 -20.07 7.81
N ALA A 295 -34.70 -19.30 6.80
CA ALA A 295 -36.10 -19.12 6.45
C ALA A 295 -36.59 -20.01 5.30
N THR A 296 -35.78 -20.94 4.78
CA THR A 296 -36.12 -21.81 3.62
C THR A 296 -37.15 -22.91 3.93
N GLY A 297 -37.77 -22.94 5.11
CA GLY A 297 -38.80 -23.92 5.48
C GLY A 297 -40.19 -23.61 4.91
N SER A 298 -41.06 -24.62 4.83
CA SER A 298 -42.41 -24.53 4.23
C SER A 298 -43.41 -23.63 4.98
N SER A 299 -43.12 -23.24 6.23
CA SER A 299 -44.02 -22.45 7.10
C SER A 299 -43.33 -21.29 7.83
N ASN A 300 -42.46 -20.52 7.13
CA ASN A 300 -41.65 -19.47 7.77
C ASN A 300 -41.89 -18.06 7.21
N TRP A 301 -43.13 -17.71 6.83
CA TRP A 301 -43.45 -16.41 6.21
C TRP A 301 -43.09 -15.20 7.10
N ILE A 302 -43.23 -15.32 8.42
CA ILE A 302 -42.86 -14.27 9.38
C ILE A 302 -41.35 -13.98 9.31
N SER A 303 -40.52 -15.03 9.33
CA SER A 303 -39.07 -14.92 9.20
C SER A 303 -38.67 -14.29 7.87
N THR A 304 -39.35 -14.65 6.78
CA THR A 304 -39.13 -14.06 5.45
C THR A 304 -39.42 -12.55 5.43
N VAL A 305 -40.51 -12.10 6.05
CA VAL A 305 -40.82 -10.65 6.15
C VAL A 305 -39.76 -9.91 6.96
N ILE A 306 -39.31 -10.48 8.09
CA ILE A 306 -38.23 -9.89 8.91
C ILE A 306 -36.94 -9.78 8.09
N ILE A 307 -36.57 -10.83 7.36
CA ILE A 307 -35.36 -10.86 6.53
C ILE A 307 -35.47 -9.85 5.38
N MET A 308 -36.64 -9.68 4.77
CA MET A 308 -36.88 -8.65 3.75
C MET A 308 -36.60 -7.24 4.29
N GLY A 309 -37.14 -6.93 5.48
CA GLY A 309 -36.85 -5.67 6.16
C GLY A 309 -35.35 -5.51 6.48
N PHE A 310 -34.71 -6.60 6.91
CA PHE A 310 -33.28 -6.64 7.20
C PHE A 310 -32.40 -6.40 5.96
N VAL A 311 -32.72 -7.01 4.81
CA VAL A 311 -32.06 -6.75 3.52
C VAL A 311 -32.21 -5.28 3.12
N GLY A 312 -33.40 -4.72 3.28
CA GLY A 312 -33.67 -3.30 3.03
C GLY A 312 -32.81 -2.39 3.90
N GLY A 313 -32.77 -2.64 5.21
CA GLY A 313 -31.93 -1.92 6.17
C GLY A 313 -30.44 -2.06 5.85
N GLN A 314 -29.97 -3.28 5.57
CA GLN A 314 -28.58 -3.57 5.19
C GLN A 314 -28.16 -2.75 3.94
N THR A 315 -29.00 -2.71 2.92
CA THR A 315 -28.73 -1.98 1.68
C THR A 315 -28.76 -0.46 1.90
N ALA A 316 -29.68 0.03 2.74
CA ALA A 316 -29.75 1.44 3.10
C ALA A 316 -28.50 1.90 3.86
N VAL A 317 -28.01 1.10 4.81
CA VAL A 317 -26.75 1.34 5.53
C VAL A 317 -25.59 1.39 4.54
N LEU A 318 -25.43 0.38 3.68
CA LEU A 318 -24.37 0.37 2.68
C LEU A 318 -24.39 1.62 1.78
N THR A 319 -25.59 2.04 1.36
CA THR A 319 -25.80 3.24 0.54
C THR A 319 -25.39 4.51 1.28
N HIS A 320 -25.72 4.63 2.56
CA HIS A 320 -25.33 5.76 3.40
C HIS A 320 -23.80 5.86 3.53
N PHE A 321 -23.13 4.75 3.84
CA PHE A 321 -21.66 4.69 3.92
C PHE A 321 -21.00 5.04 2.58
N PHE A 322 -21.55 4.56 1.46
CA PHE A 322 -21.04 4.88 0.12
C PHE A 322 -21.20 6.36 -0.22
N LYS A 323 -22.35 6.97 0.06
CA LYS A 323 -22.58 8.41 -0.13
C LYS A 323 -21.60 9.25 0.69
N THR A 324 -21.36 8.88 1.95
CA THR A 324 -20.38 9.54 2.80
C THR A 324 -18.96 9.38 2.28
N LEU A 325 -18.59 8.18 1.81
CA LEU A 325 -17.28 7.91 1.20
C LEU A 325 -17.00 8.78 -0.02
N VAL A 326 -17.99 8.96 -0.90
CA VAL A 326 -17.83 9.81 -2.10
C VAL A 326 -17.55 11.25 -1.69
N LYS A 327 -18.32 11.80 -0.73
CA LYS A 327 -18.10 13.14 -0.18
C LYS A 327 -16.72 13.29 0.46
N ASP A 328 -16.32 12.31 1.28
CA ASP A 328 -15.03 12.34 1.96
C ASP A 328 -13.86 12.28 0.96
N LYS A 329 -14.00 11.51 -0.13
CA LYS A 329 -12.99 11.44 -1.21
C LYS A 329 -12.90 12.75 -2.00
N GLU A 330 -14.02 13.41 -2.26
CA GLU A 330 -14.04 14.72 -2.91
C GLU A 330 -13.29 15.75 -2.07
N ILE A 331 -13.56 15.81 -0.76
CA ILE A 331 -12.85 16.69 0.18
C ILE A 331 -11.34 16.44 0.14
N ILE A 332 -10.93 15.17 0.17
CA ILE A 332 -9.49 14.82 0.08
C ILE A 332 -8.90 15.27 -1.24
N ALA A 333 -9.58 15.03 -2.37
CA ALA A 333 -9.08 15.43 -3.69
C ALA A 333 -8.92 16.95 -3.81
N THR A 334 -9.90 17.72 -3.32
CA THR A 334 -9.83 19.18 -3.26
C THR A 334 -8.66 19.64 -2.39
N GLU A 335 -8.46 19.02 -1.22
CA GLU A 335 -7.37 19.40 -0.34
C GLU A 335 -6.01 19.06 -0.95
N VAL A 336 -5.83 17.85 -1.49
CA VAL A 336 -4.58 17.45 -2.15
C VAL A 336 -4.22 18.40 -3.29
N LEU A 337 -5.21 18.84 -4.08
CA LEU A 337 -4.99 19.83 -5.13
C LEU A 337 -4.59 21.20 -4.56
N ASN A 338 -5.20 21.61 -3.44
CA ASN A 338 -4.86 22.85 -2.75
C ASN A 338 -3.43 22.82 -2.16
N GLU A 339 -3.05 21.72 -1.51
CA GLU A 339 -1.69 21.53 -0.99
C GLU A 339 -0.66 21.48 -2.12
N TYR A 340 -1.00 20.81 -3.23
CA TYR A 340 -0.14 20.79 -4.42
C TYR A 340 0.04 22.19 -5.02
N ASN A 341 -1.06 22.94 -5.18
CA ASN A 341 -1.02 24.28 -5.75
C ASN A 341 -0.24 25.24 -4.86
N SER A 342 -0.46 25.23 -3.54
CA SER A 342 0.24 26.11 -2.60
C SER A 342 1.71 25.72 -2.40
N GLY A 343 2.05 24.43 -2.45
CA GLY A 343 3.40 23.93 -2.25
C GLY A 343 4.29 23.98 -3.50
N PHE A 344 3.75 23.62 -4.66
CA PHE A 344 4.53 23.38 -5.88
C PHE A 344 4.22 24.34 -7.03
N VAL A 345 2.97 24.76 -7.21
CA VAL A 345 2.57 25.59 -8.35
C VAL A 345 2.75 27.08 -8.07
N TYR A 346 2.27 27.54 -6.94
CA TYR A 346 2.35 28.92 -6.47
C TYR A 346 3.13 28.99 -5.15
N PRO A 347 4.41 28.53 -5.14
CA PRO A 347 5.21 28.58 -3.93
C PRO A 347 5.38 30.05 -3.51
N ARG A 348 5.30 30.31 -2.20
CA ARG A 348 5.59 31.64 -1.65
C ARG A 348 7.09 31.91 -1.82
N ILE A 349 7.47 32.63 -2.88
CA ILE A 349 8.88 32.86 -3.27
C ILE A 349 9.62 33.72 -2.24
N ASN A 350 8.93 34.71 -1.66
CA ASN A 350 9.50 35.65 -0.68
C ASN A 350 8.79 35.55 0.69
N PRO A 351 8.97 34.45 1.45
CA PRO A 351 8.47 34.39 2.81
C PRO A 351 9.34 35.26 3.72
N ILE A 352 8.74 36.23 4.41
CA ILE A 352 9.43 37.00 5.45
C ILE A 352 9.72 36.04 6.60
N ARG A 353 10.97 35.58 6.73
CA ARG A 353 11.36 34.57 7.73
C ARG A 353 11.81 35.18 9.05
N LYS A 354 12.49 36.31 9.00
CA LYS A 354 12.92 37.10 10.15
C LYS A 354 13.63 38.37 9.65
N ASP A 355 13.33 39.51 10.24
CA ASP A 355 14.14 40.71 10.03
C ASP A 355 15.46 40.56 10.79
N VAL A 356 16.56 40.50 10.05
CA VAL A 356 17.91 40.55 10.61
C VAL A 356 18.42 41.95 10.36
N ALA A 357 18.69 42.70 11.42
CA ALA A 357 19.32 44.00 11.30
C ALA A 357 20.71 43.81 10.67
N VAL A 358 20.87 44.29 9.45
CA VAL A 358 22.18 44.43 8.81
C VAL A 358 22.66 45.83 9.16
N GLN A 359 23.90 46.00 9.62
CA GLN A 359 24.48 47.30 10.00
C GLN A 359 24.69 48.26 8.80
N THR A 360 24.17 47.94 7.61
CA THR A 360 24.24 48.80 6.43
C THR A 360 23.26 49.95 6.58
N HIS A 361 23.79 51.15 6.71
CA HIS A 361 23.03 52.40 6.79
C HIS A 361 22.39 52.70 5.42
N GLN A 362 21.21 53.33 5.41
CA GLN A 362 20.42 53.63 4.20
C GLN A 362 21.15 54.52 3.17
N SER A 363 22.28 55.12 3.57
CA SER A 363 23.13 55.97 2.72
C SER A 363 24.05 55.18 1.76
N GLU A 364 24.12 53.86 1.84
CA GLU A 364 24.99 53.02 0.99
C GLU A 364 24.25 52.39 -0.21
N ILE A 365 22.94 52.62 -0.34
CA ILE A 365 22.16 52.13 -1.50
C ILE A 365 22.39 53.10 -2.68
N VAL A 366 23.28 52.71 -3.60
CA VAL A 366 23.47 53.40 -4.88
C VAL A 366 22.25 53.15 -5.76
N ASN A 367 21.53 54.21 -6.10
CA ASN A 367 20.35 54.15 -6.95
C ASN A 367 20.81 53.98 -8.41
N VAL A 368 20.75 52.76 -8.95
CA VAL A 368 21.27 52.42 -10.30
C VAL A 368 20.43 53.06 -11.44
N TRP A 369 19.37 53.79 -11.11
CA TRP A 369 18.41 54.35 -12.08
C TRP A 369 18.43 55.89 -12.16
N GLU A 370 19.33 56.53 -11.43
CA GLU A 370 19.59 57.97 -11.54
C GLU A 370 20.95 58.15 -12.21
N ASP A 371 20.96 58.11 -13.54
CA ASP A 371 22.01 58.69 -14.41
C ASP A 371 21.33 59.57 -15.47
#